data_AF-R7TLW7-F1
#
_entry.id   AF-R7TLW7-F1
#
_cell.length_a   1.000
_cell.length_b   1.000
_cell.length_c   1.000
_cell.angle_alpha   90.00
_cell.angle_beta   90.00
_cell.angle_gamma   90.00
#
_symmetry.space_group_name_H-M   'P 1'
#
loop_
_entity.id
_entity.type
_entity.pdbx_description
1 polymer ?
#
loop_
_entity_poly.entity_id
_entity_poly.type
_entity_poly.pdbx_seq_one_letter_code
_entity_poly.pdbx_strand_id
1 'polypeptide(L)'
;AGVQLQDGETFQTADVLASRTRKYNPRGQDDESDSGPGADASTAFIRSKAGELFNFRLDQHQVEEAHGSDGGEILDAAQVAQSGQAKDDNVADHKLWMYGRDGGDTLQGNADGVMLDGGRGNDRIEAGLGRNMVIGGEGQDEFVLHLETTTTDDLRSDLLYDFTSIEGNRDLIDLQSVLPESVAADTIHSFVKVTDAGVFVDVNGGGQFDVSNQLARFGERSDIDNLIRFRLPDGQEIEFNREDALLQHVGTGSGEHLRGGEGGDILIGLAGNDVLDGDALTNVESADHLYGGRGNDTLIFDGLDLTEGTVEGGEGFDTAKLQGDTGESLSLDLQTAGIERAFGSFSDDVLDGSGYTGPDGFNKNSGAYDANNAQRTELFGKYGNDTLKGGIANDYLDGGYDDDVIAGGAGRDFMCFFTLKYVIGRFKRSYPYRQ
;
A
#
# COMPACT_ATOMS: atom_id res chain seq x y z
N ALA A 1 12.89 -40.10 -12.32
CA ALA A 1 12.77 -40.61 -10.95
C ALA A 1 14.10 -40.49 -10.22
N GLY A 2 14.20 -39.64 -9.20
CA GLY A 2 15.37 -39.56 -8.32
C GLY A 2 15.13 -38.58 -7.16
N VAL A 3 15.33 -39.05 -5.93
CA VAL A 3 15.27 -38.26 -4.68
C VAL A 3 16.71 -37.88 -4.31
N GLN A 4 16.94 -36.61 -3.96
CA GLN A 4 18.22 -36.12 -3.46
C GLN A 4 18.03 -35.75 -1.97
N LEU A 5 18.76 -36.42 -1.08
CA LEU A 5 18.81 -36.07 0.34
C LEU A 5 19.98 -35.11 0.61
N GLN A 6 19.95 -34.41 1.75
CA GLN A 6 20.90 -33.37 2.18
C GLN A 6 22.39 -33.75 2.06
N ASP A 7 22.74 -35.04 2.00
CA ASP A 7 24.14 -35.51 1.91
C ASP A 7 24.66 -35.68 0.47
N GLY A 8 23.90 -35.28 -0.54
CA GLY A 8 24.40 -35.03 -1.90
C GLY A 8 24.77 -36.24 -2.78
N GLU A 9 24.84 -37.47 -2.28
CA GLU A 9 25.50 -38.57 -3.03
C GLU A 9 24.72 -39.90 -3.16
N THR A 10 23.49 -40.05 -2.64
CA THR A 10 22.75 -41.33 -2.79
C THR A 10 21.34 -41.18 -3.32
N PHE A 11 21.16 -41.55 -4.59
CA PHE A 11 19.85 -41.80 -5.19
C PHE A 11 19.21 -43.07 -4.61
N GLN A 12 17.99 -42.95 -4.08
CA GLN A 12 17.17 -44.12 -3.75
C GLN A 12 16.78 -44.85 -5.06
N THR A 13 16.88 -46.18 -5.08
CA THR A 13 16.51 -47.01 -6.24
C THR A 13 15.01 -46.88 -6.55
N ALA A 14 14.61 -47.08 -7.81
CA ALA A 14 13.21 -47.05 -8.25
C ALA A 14 12.27 -47.96 -7.40
N ASP A 15 12.80 -49.05 -6.85
CA ASP A 15 12.06 -49.97 -5.97
C ASP A 15 11.69 -49.33 -4.61
N VAL A 16 12.56 -48.47 -4.07
CA VAL A 16 12.28 -47.75 -2.82
C VAL A 16 11.23 -46.66 -3.07
N LEU A 17 11.30 -45.99 -4.23
CA LEU A 17 10.28 -45.03 -4.66
C LEU A 17 8.91 -45.73 -4.76
N ALA A 18 8.84 -46.85 -5.48
CA ALA A 18 7.63 -47.66 -5.62
C ALA A 18 7.10 -48.21 -4.27
N SER A 19 7.97 -48.47 -3.30
CA SER A 19 7.56 -48.90 -1.95
C SER A 19 6.98 -47.76 -1.10
N ARG A 20 7.36 -46.51 -1.40
CA ARG A 20 6.93 -45.30 -0.69
C ARG A 20 5.75 -44.59 -1.36
N THR A 21 5.54 -44.80 -2.65
CA THR A 21 4.39 -44.29 -3.42
C THR A 21 3.37 -45.40 -3.65
N ARG A 22 2.29 -45.44 -2.87
CA ARG A 22 1.14 -46.29 -3.24
C ARG A 22 0.26 -45.52 -4.21
N LYS A 23 0.22 -45.95 -5.48
CA LYS A 23 -0.87 -45.60 -6.38
C LYS A 23 -2.12 -46.31 -5.87
N TYR A 24 -3.06 -45.58 -5.30
CA TYR A 24 -4.33 -46.12 -4.82
C TYR A 24 -5.44 -45.61 -5.74
N ASN A 25 -6.19 -46.53 -6.35
CA ASN A 25 -7.44 -46.22 -7.06
C ASN A 25 -8.58 -46.67 -6.13
N PRO A 26 -9.30 -45.73 -5.46
CA PRO A 26 -10.22 -46.09 -4.38
C PRO A 26 -11.56 -46.69 -4.82
N ARG A 27 -12.02 -46.56 -6.08
CA ARG A 27 -13.43 -46.83 -6.43
C ARG A 27 -13.62 -47.93 -7.47
N GLY A 28 -13.06 -49.10 -7.17
CA GLY A 28 -13.42 -50.34 -7.87
C GLY A 28 -14.87 -50.80 -7.67
N GLN A 29 -15.66 -50.11 -6.84
CA GLN A 29 -17.09 -50.28 -6.63
C GLN A 29 -17.53 -49.21 -5.62
N ASP A 30 -18.73 -48.65 -5.82
CA ASP A 30 -19.50 -47.82 -4.87
C ASP A 30 -19.50 -46.31 -5.19
N ASP A 31 -20.53 -45.93 -5.95
CA ASP A 31 -21.05 -44.57 -6.09
C ASP A 31 -21.43 -44.04 -4.70
N GLU A 32 -20.87 -42.91 -4.27
CA GLU A 32 -21.59 -41.84 -3.56
C GLU A 32 -20.76 -40.54 -3.53
N SER A 33 -21.50 -39.44 -3.46
CA SER A 33 -21.17 -38.04 -3.66
C SER A 33 -20.05 -37.46 -2.78
N ASP A 34 -19.08 -36.78 -3.39
CA ASP A 34 -18.54 -35.52 -2.89
C ASP A 34 -17.76 -34.83 -4.02
N SER A 35 -17.55 -33.52 -3.92
CA SER A 35 -16.92 -32.60 -4.90
C SER A 35 -15.41 -32.85 -5.14
N GLY A 36 -14.98 -34.11 -4.99
CA GLY A 36 -13.66 -34.71 -5.21
C GLY A 36 -13.31 -34.89 -6.70
N PRO A 37 -12.07 -35.33 -7.05
CA PRO A 37 -11.77 -35.77 -8.40
C PRO A 37 -12.61 -37.04 -8.65
N GLY A 38 -12.93 -37.32 -9.92
CA GLY A 38 -13.74 -38.48 -10.29
C GLY A 38 -13.18 -39.81 -9.79
N ALA A 39 -14.03 -40.84 -9.75
CA ALA A 39 -13.70 -42.20 -9.29
C ALA A 39 -12.51 -42.88 -10.01
N ASP A 40 -12.07 -42.33 -11.14
CA ASP A 40 -10.95 -42.83 -11.96
C ASP A 40 -9.60 -42.14 -11.66
N ALA A 41 -9.57 -41.21 -10.70
CA ALA A 41 -8.37 -40.42 -10.40
C ALA A 41 -7.24 -41.27 -9.79
N SER A 42 -6.03 -40.98 -10.26
CA SER A 42 -4.80 -41.66 -9.91
C SER A 42 -4.11 -40.96 -8.74
N THR A 43 -4.43 -41.36 -7.51
CA THR A 43 -3.85 -40.75 -6.30
C THR A 43 -2.49 -41.34 -5.95
N ALA A 44 -1.52 -40.48 -5.65
CA ALA A 44 -0.19 -40.81 -5.13
C ALA A 44 -0.04 -40.36 -3.67
N PHE A 45 0.28 -41.30 -2.78
CA PHE A 45 0.64 -40.99 -1.38
C PHE A 45 2.14 -41.13 -1.20
N ILE A 46 2.81 -40.04 -0.86
CA ILE A 46 4.23 -39.96 -0.57
C ILE A 46 4.44 -40.13 0.94
N ARG A 47 5.54 -40.79 1.31
CA ARG A 47 5.91 -41.06 2.70
C ARG A 47 7.36 -40.65 2.92
N SER A 48 7.54 -39.40 3.31
CA SER A 48 8.73 -38.85 3.94
C SER A 48 8.56 -38.88 5.48
N LYS A 49 9.58 -38.42 6.19
CA LYS A 49 9.56 -38.25 7.65
C LYS A 49 10.09 -36.85 7.94
N ALA A 50 9.75 -36.32 9.10
CA ALA A 50 10.30 -35.06 9.60
C ALA A 50 11.82 -34.96 9.40
N GLY A 51 12.24 -33.91 8.67
CA GLY A 51 13.64 -33.62 8.33
C GLY A 51 14.19 -34.33 7.08
N GLU A 52 13.43 -35.21 6.42
CA GLU A 52 13.79 -35.75 5.09
C GLU A 52 13.28 -34.80 3.99
N LEU A 53 14.09 -34.59 2.95
CA LEU A 53 13.64 -33.94 1.70
C LEU A 53 13.32 -35.02 0.65
N PHE A 54 12.12 -35.03 0.07
CA PHE A 54 11.69 -36.03 -0.91
C PHE A 54 11.21 -35.42 -2.22
N ASN A 55 11.92 -35.69 -3.33
CA ASN A 55 11.54 -35.19 -4.66
C ASN A 55 10.70 -36.22 -5.45
N PHE A 56 9.51 -35.83 -5.88
CA PHE A 56 8.58 -36.64 -6.65
C PHE A 56 8.07 -35.90 -7.89
N ARG A 57 8.32 -36.48 -9.08
CA ARG A 57 7.78 -35.97 -10.35
C ARG A 57 6.52 -36.73 -10.75
N LEU A 58 5.42 -36.02 -10.94
CA LEU A 58 4.09 -36.61 -11.17
C LEU A 58 3.88 -37.08 -12.62
N ASP A 59 4.60 -36.49 -13.57
CA ASP A 59 4.53 -36.75 -15.02
C ASP A 59 4.78 -38.22 -15.40
N GLN A 60 5.66 -38.89 -14.65
CA GLN A 60 6.04 -40.28 -14.90
C GLN A 60 4.92 -41.29 -14.56
N HIS A 61 3.82 -40.85 -13.96
CA HIS A 61 2.85 -41.73 -13.31
C HIS A 61 1.38 -41.47 -13.63
N GLN A 62 1.09 -40.47 -14.49
CA GLN A 62 -0.27 -40.02 -14.83
C GLN A 62 -1.07 -39.82 -13.54
N VAL A 63 -0.57 -39.01 -12.60
CA VAL A 63 -1.17 -38.76 -11.27
C VAL A 63 -2.06 -37.54 -11.36
N GLU A 64 -3.29 -37.65 -10.84
CA GLU A 64 -4.29 -36.57 -10.77
C GLU A 64 -4.43 -36.01 -9.34
N GLU A 65 -3.87 -36.70 -8.35
CA GLU A 65 -3.88 -36.26 -6.95
C GLU A 65 -2.61 -36.71 -6.24
N ALA A 66 -1.89 -35.82 -5.58
CA ALA A 66 -0.69 -36.14 -4.82
C ALA A 66 -0.76 -35.63 -3.39
N HIS A 67 -0.34 -36.47 -2.45
CA HIS A 67 -0.30 -36.18 -1.01
C HIS A 67 1.10 -36.42 -0.47
N GLY A 68 1.69 -35.40 0.15
CA GLY A 68 2.87 -35.51 1.01
C GLY A 68 2.55 -36.11 2.38
N SER A 69 3.45 -35.89 3.33
CA SER A 69 3.43 -36.47 4.67
C SER A 69 4.02 -35.53 5.74
N ASP A 70 5.08 -35.94 6.46
CA ASP A 70 5.59 -35.21 7.64
C ASP A 70 6.96 -34.53 7.39
N GLY A 71 7.52 -34.67 6.18
CA GLY A 71 8.83 -34.16 5.78
C GLY A 71 8.72 -33.04 4.75
N GLY A 72 9.84 -32.55 4.22
CA GLY A 72 9.81 -31.57 3.13
C GLY A 72 9.74 -32.27 1.77
N GLU A 73 8.65 -32.09 1.05
CA GLU A 73 8.40 -32.71 -0.25
C GLU A 73 8.62 -31.71 -1.38
N ILE A 74 9.19 -32.16 -2.49
CA ILE A 74 9.11 -31.46 -3.77
C ILE A 74 8.12 -32.23 -4.64
N LEU A 75 6.93 -31.67 -4.83
CA LEU A 75 5.89 -32.22 -5.69
C LEU A 75 5.92 -31.45 -7.02
N ASP A 76 6.50 -32.04 -8.06
CA ASP A 76 6.66 -31.41 -9.37
C ASP A 76 5.68 -32.00 -10.38
N ALA A 77 4.70 -31.18 -10.78
CA ALA A 77 3.70 -31.52 -11.77
C ALA A 77 3.87 -30.80 -13.11
N ALA A 78 4.95 -30.06 -13.33
CA ALA A 78 5.14 -29.20 -14.50
C ALA A 78 5.04 -29.96 -15.85
N GLN A 79 5.35 -31.26 -15.84
CA GLN A 79 5.33 -32.12 -17.03
C GLN A 79 4.10 -33.06 -17.10
N VAL A 80 3.15 -32.96 -16.16
CA VAL A 80 1.90 -33.73 -16.21
C VAL A 80 1.12 -33.31 -17.47
N ALA A 81 0.72 -34.32 -18.26
CA ALA A 81 0.11 -34.10 -19.57
C ALA A 81 -1.15 -33.23 -19.48
N GLN A 82 -1.25 -32.25 -20.38
CA GLN A 82 -2.35 -31.30 -20.38
C GLN A 82 -3.70 -31.96 -20.72
N SER A 83 -4.76 -31.46 -20.10
CA SER A 83 -6.15 -31.79 -20.35
C SER A 83 -6.54 -31.48 -21.81
N GLY A 84 -6.86 -32.50 -22.61
CA GLY A 84 -7.30 -32.33 -24.00
C GLY A 84 -8.76 -31.88 -24.21
N GLN A 85 -9.47 -31.50 -23.16
CA GLN A 85 -10.86 -31.00 -23.25
C GLN A 85 -10.87 -29.48 -23.46
N ALA A 86 -11.79 -28.98 -24.28
CA ALA A 86 -12.05 -27.54 -24.40
C ALA A 86 -12.60 -27.05 -23.06
N LYS A 87 -11.82 -26.24 -22.37
CA LYS A 87 -12.09 -25.79 -21.00
C LYS A 87 -13.22 -24.77 -21.05
N ASP A 88 -14.26 -24.97 -20.23
CA ASP A 88 -15.21 -23.92 -19.90
C ASP A 88 -14.58 -23.13 -18.76
N ASP A 89 -14.29 -21.86 -19.03
CA ASP A 89 -13.63 -20.91 -18.14
C ASP A 89 -14.38 -20.70 -16.80
N ASN A 90 -15.57 -21.29 -16.66
CA ASN A 90 -16.43 -21.22 -15.48
C ASN A 90 -16.41 -22.44 -14.56
N VAL A 91 -15.74 -23.54 -14.93
CA VAL A 91 -15.64 -24.72 -14.04
C VAL A 91 -14.22 -24.78 -13.48
N ALA A 92 -14.14 -24.77 -12.16
CA ALA A 92 -12.98 -25.16 -11.36
C ALA A 92 -12.60 -26.63 -11.61
N ASP A 93 -12.33 -26.99 -12.87
CA ASP A 93 -11.97 -28.31 -13.36
C ASP A 93 -10.47 -28.53 -13.09
N HIS A 94 -10.05 -28.29 -11.84
CA HIS A 94 -8.70 -28.53 -11.36
C HIS A 94 -8.44 -30.05 -11.44
N LYS A 95 -7.91 -30.53 -12.56
CA LYS A 95 -7.64 -31.97 -12.76
C LYS A 95 -6.51 -32.51 -11.90
N LEU A 96 -5.77 -31.62 -11.25
CA LEU A 96 -4.60 -31.95 -10.47
C LEU A 96 -4.65 -31.27 -9.11
N TRP A 97 -4.66 -32.09 -8.05
CA TRP A 97 -4.64 -31.63 -6.65
C TRP A 97 -3.36 -32.08 -5.98
N MET A 98 -2.71 -31.16 -5.28
CA MET A 98 -1.46 -31.43 -4.56
C MET A 98 -1.55 -30.91 -3.14
N TYR A 99 -1.20 -31.77 -2.20
CA TYR A 99 -1.19 -31.49 -0.78
C TYR A 99 0.23 -31.74 -0.24
N GLY A 100 0.90 -30.73 0.29
CA GLY A 100 2.19 -30.86 0.96
C GLY A 100 2.05 -31.57 2.31
N ARG A 101 1.14 -31.05 3.15
CA ARG A 101 0.86 -31.44 4.55
C ARG A 101 1.86 -30.85 5.53
N ASP A 102 2.52 -31.64 6.36
CA ASP A 102 3.41 -31.12 7.40
C ASP A 102 4.83 -31.11 6.83
N GLY A 103 5.50 -29.95 6.79
CA GLY A 103 6.82 -29.87 6.16
C GLY A 103 7.16 -28.47 5.68
N GLY A 104 8.35 -28.30 5.12
CA GLY A 104 8.61 -27.16 4.25
C GLY A 104 8.60 -27.69 2.83
N ASP A 105 7.45 -27.67 2.20
CA ASP A 105 7.17 -28.30 0.93
C ASP A 105 7.42 -27.35 -0.25
N THR A 106 7.65 -27.91 -1.43
CA THR A 106 7.71 -27.18 -2.69
C THR A 106 6.73 -27.79 -3.66
N LEU A 107 5.67 -27.05 -3.98
CA LEU A 107 4.61 -27.50 -4.87
C LEU A 107 4.73 -26.76 -6.20
N GLN A 108 4.89 -27.48 -7.31
CA GLN A 108 4.94 -26.89 -8.65
C GLN A 108 3.80 -27.40 -9.52
N GLY A 109 2.90 -26.49 -9.89
CA GLY A 109 1.76 -26.70 -10.77
C GLY A 109 2.15 -26.84 -12.25
N ASN A 110 1.13 -26.95 -13.09
CA ASN A 110 1.28 -27.04 -14.55
C ASN A 110 0.60 -25.84 -15.23
N ALA A 111 0.35 -25.92 -16.55
CA ALA A 111 -0.28 -24.82 -17.29
C ALA A 111 -1.82 -24.91 -17.37
N ASP A 112 -2.44 -25.81 -16.60
CA ASP A 112 -3.85 -26.18 -16.77
C ASP A 112 -4.81 -25.60 -15.73
N GLY A 113 -4.32 -24.87 -14.73
CA GLY A 113 -5.08 -24.53 -13.52
C GLY A 113 -5.07 -25.70 -12.53
N VAL A 114 -4.46 -25.51 -11.36
CA VAL A 114 -4.26 -26.54 -10.33
C VAL A 114 -4.77 -26.09 -8.96
N MET A 115 -5.02 -27.07 -8.10
CA MET A 115 -5.25 -26.85 -6.67
C MET A 115 -3.99 -27.25 -5.91
N LEU A 116 -3.39 -26.30 -5.19
CA LEU A 116 -2.17 -26.50 -4.41
C LEU A 116 -2.45 -26.11 -2.96
N ASP A 117 -2.11 -27.00 -2.03
CA ASP A 117 -2.26 -26.81 -0.58
C ASP A 117 -0.95 -27.18 0.10
N GLY A 118 -0.23 -26.17 0.61
CA GLY A 118 1.04 -26.33 1.32
C GLY A 118 0.84 -27.12 2.60
N GLY A 119 0.06 -26.59 3.53
CA GLY A 119 -0.37 -27.27 4.74
C GLY A 119 0.21 -26.62 5.98
N ARG A 120 1.22 -27.22 6.60
CA ARG A 120 1.90 -26.72 7.80
C ARG A 120 3.38 -26.63 7.53
N GLY A 121 3.95 -25.50 7.90
CA GLY A 121 5.36 -25.17 7.75
C GLY A 121 5.52 -24.11 6.68
N ASN A 122 6.76 -23.84 6.28
CA ASN A 122 7.03 -22.74 5.35
C ASN A 122 7.16 -23.32 3.95
N ASP A 123 6.09 -23.22 3.17
CA ASP A 123 5.96 -23.85 1.88
C ASP A 123 6.30 -22.90 0.74
N ARG A 124 6.82 -23.44 -0.37
CA ARG A 124 7.04 -22.70 -1.62
C ARG A 124 6.11 -23.22 -2.69
N ILE A 125 5.19 -22.39 -3.15
CA ILE A 125 4.14 -22.80 -4.07
C ILE A 125 4.26 -22.03 -5.39
N GLU A 126 4.56 -22.76 -6.46
CA GLU A 126 4.68 -22.25 -7.82
C GLU A 126 3.46 -22.70 -8.63
N ALA A 127 2.48 -21.81 -8.76
CA ALA A 127 1.15 -22.15 -9.28
C ALA A 127 1.17 -22.58 -10.75
N GLY A 128 2.09 -22.02 -11.55
CA GLY A 128 2.17 -22.24 -12.98
C GLY A 128 1.25 -21.28 -13.76
N LEU A 129 0.76 -21.72 -14.92
CA LEU A 129 -0.18 -20.96 -15.75
C LEU A 129 -1.60 -21.53 -15.59
N GLY A 130 -2.58 -20.79 -16.06
CA GLY A 130 -3.98 -21.08 -15.85
C GLY A 130 -4.47 -20.49 -14.53
N ARG A 131 -5.78 -20.58 -14.32
CA ARG A 131 -6.41 -20.12 -13.08
C ARG A 131 -6.19 -21.17 -11.98
N ASN A 132 -5.33 -20.87 -11.01
CA ASN A 132 -5.03 -21.77 -9.91
C ASN A 132 -5.78 -21.38 -8.63
N MET A 133 -5.97 -22.35 -7.74
CA MET A 133 -6.36 -22.12 -6.36
C MET A 133 -5.21 -22.56 -5.47
N VAL A 134 -4.73 -21.63 -4.65
CA VAL A 134 -3.52 -21.80 -3.86
C VAL A 134 -3.85 -21.55 -2.39
N ILE A 135 -3.46 -22.51 -1.55
CA ILE A 135 -3.58 -22.47 -0.10
C ILE A 135 -2.16 -22.61 0.45
N GLY A 136 -1.71 -21.62 1.23
CA GLY A 136 -0.42 -21.68 1.93
C GLY A 136 -0.55 -22.59 3.15
N GLY A 137 -1.47 -22.22 4.04
CA GLY A 137 -1.74 -22.92 5.28
C GLY A 137 -1.11 -22.24 6.50
N GLU A 138 -0.62 -23.02 7.46
CA GLU A 138 0.07 -22.50 8.64
C GLU A 138 1.56 -22.32 8.35
N GLY A 139 2.06 -21.09 8.31
CA GLY A 139 3.48 -20.87 8.09
C GLY A 139 3.82 -19.47 7.65
N GLN A 140 5.03 -19.31 7.11
CA GLN A 140 5.38 -18.20 6.25
C GLN A 140 5.62 -18.79 4.86
N ASP A 141 4.64 -18.66 3.98
CA ASP A 141 4.62 -19.32 2.69
C ASP A 141 5.10 -18.39 1.58
N GLU A 142 5.68 -18.96 0.52
CA GLU A 142 6.17 -18.25 -0.66
C GLU A 142 5.32 -18.62 -1.89
N PHE A 143 4.63 -17.62 -2.45
CA PHE A 143 3.79 -17.76 -3.63
C PHE A 143 4.50 -17.23 -4.88
N VAL A 144 4.80 -18.12 -5.82
CA VAL A 144 5.42 -17.80 -7.11
C VAL A 144 4.34 -17.86 -8.18
N LEU A 145 3.94 -16.67 -8.65
CA LEU A 145 2.78 -16.49 -9.51
C LEU A 145 3.19 -16.07 -10.92
N HIS A 146 2.28 -16.24 -11.88
CA HIS A 146 2.47 -15.81 -13.26
C HIS A 146 1.38 -14.84 -13.67
N LEU A 147 1.76 -13.74 -14.32
CA LEU A 147 0.79 -12.79 -14.85
C LEU A 147 0.34 -13.23 -16.26
N GLU A 148 -0.95 -13.55 -16.40
CA GLU A 148 -1.59 -13.83 -17.69
C GLU A 148 -2.53 -12.70 -18.11
N THR A 149 -2.03 -11.75 -18.91
CA THR A 149 -2.87 -10.68 -19.47
C THR A 149 -3.61 -11.19 -20.73
N THR A 150 -4.94 -11.19 -20.73
CA THR A 150 -5.74 -11.55 -21.91
C THR A 150 -6.62 -10.36 -22.35
N THR A 151 -6.92 -10.27 -23.66
CA THR A 151 -7.74 -9.20 -24.25
C THR A 151 -9.24 -9.52 -24.29
N THR A 152 -9.63 -10.65 -23.70
CA THR A 152 -11.00 -11.17 -23.64
C THR A 152 -11.32 -11.44 -22.18
N ASP A 153 -12.58 -11.33 -21.75
CA ASP A 153 -13.08 -11.45 -20.35
C ASP A 153 -12.68 -12.74 -19.57
N ASP A 154 -11.80 -13.58 -20.10
CA ASP A 154 -11.25 -14.80 -19.50
C ASP A 154 -9.98 -14.49 -18.69
N LEU A 155 -10.17 -13.84 -17.54
CA LEU A 155 -9.10 -13.59 -16.57
C LEU A 155 -8.64 -14.89 -15.93
N ARG A 156 -7.33 -15.12 -15.94
CA ARG A 156 -6.70 -16.32 -15.35
C ARG A 156 -5.95 -16.03 -14.05
N SER A 157 -6.39 -15.01 -13.31
CA SER A 157 -5.78 -14.66 -12.02
C SER A 157 -5.98 -15.76 -10.98
N ASP A 158 -4.89 -16.09 -10.31
CA ASP A 158 -4.86 -17.09 -9.24
C ASP A 158 -5.70 -16.64 -8.04
N LEU A 159 -6.25 -17.61 -7.31
CA LEU A 159 -6.92 -17.39 -6.04
C LEU A 159 -5.99 -17.81 -4.91
N LEU A 160 -5.49 -16.84 -4.16
CA LEU A 160 -4.79 -17.09 -2.90
C LEU A 160 -5.85 -17.18 -1.81
N TYR A 161 -6.18 -18.39 -1.37
CA TYR A 161 -7.39 -18.62 -0.58
C TYR A 161 -7.25 -18.11 0.86
N ASP A 162 -6.07 -18.26 1.46
CA ASP A 162 -5.76 -17.99 2.87
C ASP A 162 -4.47 -17.19 3.08
N PHE A 163 -4.07 -16.39 2.08
CA PHE A 163 -2.88 -15.54 2.17
C PHE A 163 -2.91 -14.66 3.42
N THR A 164 -1.82 -14.66 4.20
CA THR A 164 -1.67 -13.85 5.41
C THR A 164 -0.53 -12.85 5.27
N SER A 165 -0.80 -11.60 5.63
CA SER A 165 0.24 -10.57 5.84
C SER A 165 0.29 -10.06 7.29
N ILE A 166 -0.28 -10.83 8.22
CA ILE A 166 -0.24 -10.55 9.65
C ILE A 166 1.18 -10.65 10.20
N GLU A 167 1.55 -9.70 11.06
CA GLU A 167 2.87 -9.67 11.70
C GLU A 167 3.24 -11.02 12.35
N GLY A 168 4.45 -11.50 12.05
CA GLY A 168 4.97 -12.77 12.56
C GLY A 168 4.73 -13.97 11.63
N ASN A 169 3.67 -13.96 10.83
CA ASN A 169 3.33 -15.00 9.84
C ASN A 169 3.02 -14.35 8.48
N ARG A 170 3.91 -13.47 8.02
CA ARG A 170 3.74 -12.81 6.72
C ARG A 170 4.21 -13.75 5.62
N ASP A 171 3.29 -14.08 4.74
CA ASP A 171 3.59 -14.75 3.49
C ASP A 171 4.29 -13.80 2.52
N LEU A 172 4.99 -14.39 1.56
CA LEU A 172 5.80 -13.72 0.55
C LEU A 172 5.19 -13.98 -0.83
N ILE A 173 5.00 -12.93 -1.63
CA ILE A 173 4.69 -13.07 -3.05
C ILE A 173 5.97 -12.80 -3.86
N ASP A 174 6.41 -13.78 -4.64
CA ASP A 174 7.57 -13.66 -5.51
C ASP A 174 7.17 -13.04 -6.86
N LEU A 175 7.73 -11.86 -7.15
CA LEU A 175 7.46 -11.09 -8.36
C LEU A 175 8.62 -11.11 -9.35
N GLN A 176 9.66 -11.93 -9.14
CA GLN A 176 10.86 -11.95 -9.97
C GLN A 176 10.58 -12.20 -11.45
N SER A 177 9.65 -13.12 -11.74
CA SER A 177 9.26 -13.47 -13.10
C SER A 177 8.21 -12.54 -13.70
N VAL A 178 7.62 -11.67 -12.88
CA VAL A 178 6.48 -10.81 -13.25
C VAL A 178 6.93 -9.39 -13.56
N LEU A 179 7.78 -8.82 -12.71
CA LEU A 179 8.21 -7.43 -12.82
C LEU A 179 9.45 -7.27 -13.72
N PRO A 180 9.59 -6.14 -14.43
CA PRO A 180 10.81 -5.81 -15.17
C PRO A 180 12.05 -5.71 -14.26
N GLU A 181 13.24 -6.09 -14.76
CA GLU A 181 14.52 -6.01 -14.01
C GLU A 181 14.86 -4.61 -13.47
N SER A 182 14.23 -3.55 -13.98
CA SER A 182 14.44 -2.17 -13.53
C SER A 182 13.69 -1.79 -12.26
N VAL A 183 12.75 -2.62 -11.79
CA VAL A 183 11.92 -2.30 -10.62
C VAL A 183 12.74 -2.49 -9.34
N ALA A 184 12.68 -1.49 -8.46
CA ALA A 184 13.33 -1.48 -7.15
C ALA A 184 12.32 -1.10 -6.05
N ALA A 185 12.74 -1.22 -4.79
CA ALA A 185 11.88 -0.97 -3.62
C ALA A 185 11.23 0.42 -3.60
N ASP A 186 11.94 1.45 -4.08
CA ASP A 186 11.49 2.84 -4.15
C ASP A 186 10.55 3.13 -5.32
N THR A 187 10.46 2.23 -6.31
CA THR A 187 9.68 2.41 -7.54
C THR A 187 8.55 1.41 -7.68
N ILE A 188 8.49 0.38 -6.83
CA ILE A 188 7.53 -0.73 -6.93
C ILE A 188 6.06 -0.24 -6.94
N HIS A 189 5.73 0.86 -6.26
CA HIS A 189 4.36 1.40 -6.21
C HIS A 189 3.82 1.85 -7.58
N SER A 190 4.69 2.16 -8.55
CA SER A 190 4.26 2.43 -9.94
C SER A 190 3.89 1.15 -10.70
N PHE A 191 4.31 -0.02 -10.21
CA PHE A 191 4.16 -1.31 -10.87
C PHE A 191 3.20 -2.25 -10.14
N VAL A 192 3.03 -2.11 -8.82
CA VAL A 192 2.25 -3.03 -7.99
C VAL A 192 1.26 -2.24 -7.16
N LYS A 193 0.00 -2.68 -7.17
CA LYS A 193 -1.05 -2.20 -6.27
C LYS A 193 -1.69 -3.38 -5.55
N VAL A 194 -1.85 -3.26 -4.24
CA VAL A 194 -2.55 -4.26 -3.44
C VAL A 194 -3.79 -3.65 -2.82
N THR A 195 -4.91 -4.37 -2.92
CA THR A 195 -6.21 -4.00 -2.33
C THR A 195 -6.79 -5.22 -1.64
N ASP A 196 -7.87 -5.06 -0.90
CA ASP A 196 -8.62 -6.18 -0.30
C ASP A 196 -9.09 -7.22 -1.34
N ALA A 197 -9.24 -6.81 -2.61
CA ALA A 197 -9.66 -7.71 -3.69
C ALA A 197 -8.51 -8.54 -4.28
N GLY A 198 -7.26 -8.14 -4.07
CA GLY A 198 -6.10 -8.82 -4.66
C GLY A 198 -4.92 -7.92 -5.01
N VAL A 199 -3.97 -8.51 -5.73
CA VAL A 199 -2.72 -7.89 -6.20
C VAL A 199 -2.83 -7.60 -7.70
N PHE A 200 -2.48 -6.39 -8.09
CA PHE A 200 -2.50 -5.88 -9.46
C PHE A 200 -1.10 -5.47 -9.87
N VAL A 201 -0.71 -5.77 -11.10
CA VAL A 201 0.63 -5.48 -11.62
C VAL A 201 0.59 -4.81 -12.99
N ASP A 202 1.09 -3.59 -13.08
CA ASP A 202 1.35 -2.89 -14.34
C ASP A 202 2.84 -2.99 -14.71
N VAL A 203 3.17 -3.96 -15.56
CA VAL A 203 4.55 -4.18 -16.03
C VAL A 203 5.13 -3.00 -16.82
N ASN A 204 4.32 -2.03 -17.26
CA ASN A 204 4.79 -0.84 -17.95
C ASN A 204 5.09 0.32 -17.00
N GLY A 205 4.70 0.24 -15.72
CA GLY A 205 4.92 1.28 -14.71
C GLY A 205 4.09 2.55 -14.94
N GLY A 206 2.95 2.45 -15.63
CA GLY A 206 2.04 3.57 -15.90
C GLY A 206 0.96 3.78 -14.84
N GLY A 207 1.00 3.03 -13.73
CA GLY A 207 0.02 3.07 -12.65
C GLY A 207 -1.40 2.68 -13.08
N GLN A 208 -1.54 1.94 -14.20
CA GLN A 208 -2.85 1.50 -14.67
C GLN A 208 -3.19 0.18 -14.01
N PHE A 209 -4.04 0.18 -12.99
CA PHE A 209 -4.47 -1.04 -12.28
C PHE A 209 -5.95 -1.31 -12.53
N ASP A 210 -6.24 -2.34 -13.31
CA ASP A 210 -7.59 -2.78 -13.62
C ASP A 210 -7.70 -4.32 -13.60
N VAL A 211 -8.89 -4.85 -13.82
CA VAL A 211 -9.12 -6.30 -13.78
C VAL A 211 -8.25 -7.08 -14.77
N SER A 212 -7.82 -6.48 -15.88
CA SER A 212 -6.98 -7.12 -16.91
C SER A 212 -5.53 -7.37 -16.50
N ASN A 213 -5.06 -6.70 -15.44
CA ASN A 213 -3.72 -6.86 -14.90
C ASN A 213 -3.70 -7.31 -13.44
N GLN A 214 -4.78 -7.96 -13.01
CA GLN A 214 -4.84 -8.63 -11.72
C GLN A 214 -3.94 -9.87 -11.74
N LEU A 215 -2.88 -9.86 -10.93
CA LEU A 215 -1.99 -11.00 -10.73
C LEU A 215 -2.66 -12.08 -9.88
N ALA A 216 -3.27 -11.66 -8.77
CA ALA A 216 -3.85 -12.56 -7.79
C ALA A 216 -5.11 -11.98 -7.17
N ARG A 217 -6.03 -12.86 -6.76
CA ARG A 217 -7.23 -12.55 -5.98
C ARG A 217 -7.06 -13.09 -4.58
N PHE A 218 -7.50 -12.33 -3.59
CA PHE A 218 -7.58 -12.83 -2.22
C PHE A 218 -8.90 -13.57 -1.99
N GLY A 219 -8.81 -14.69 -1.29
CA GLY A 219 -9.95 -15.52 -0.92
C GLY A 219 -10.57 -15.10 0.40
N GLU A 220 -11.69 -15.74 0.74
CA GLU A 220 -12.47 -15.40 1.95
C GLU A 220 -11.74 -15.66 3.27
N ARG A 221 -10.61 -16.39 3.24
CA ARG A 221 -9.80 -16.69 4.44
C ARG A 221 -8.48 -15.93 4.47
N SER A 222 -8.24 -15.06 3.49
CA SER A 222 -7.04 -14.21 3.49
C SER A 222 -7.15 -13.15 4.58
N ASP A 223 -6.05 -12.91 5.27
CA ASP A 223 -5.95 -11.91 6.34
C ASP A 223 -4.87 -10.89 5.96
N ILE A 224 -5.32 -9.72 5.49
CA ILE A 224 -4.47 -8.71 4.86
C ILE A 224 -4.21 -7.57 5.84
N ASP A 225 -2.94 -7.33 6.15
CA ASP A 225 -2.44 -6.16 6.86
C ASP A 225 -1.88 -5.15 5.85
N ASN A 226 -1.45 -3.99 6.33
CA ASN A 226 -0.89 -2.95 5.47
C ASN A 226 0.46 -3.37 4.88
N LEU A 227 1.29 -4.09 5.63
CA LEU A 227 2.63 -4.51 5.21
C LEU A 227 2.60 -5.90 4.57
N ILE A 228 2.91 -5.96 3.27
CA ILE A 228 2.93 -7.18 2.46
C ILE A 228 4.35 -7.46 2.01
N ARG A 229 4.79 -8.71 2.09
CA ARG A 229 6.14 -9.08 1.64
C ARG A 229 6.16 -9.42 0.16
N PHE A 230 7.09 -8.80 -0.55
CA PHE A 230 7.37 -9.13 -1.95
C PHE A 230 8.83 -9.47 -2.15
N ARG A 231 9.11 -10.37 -3.11
CA ARG A 231 10.45 -10.55 -3.66
C ARG A 231 10.56 -9.86 -5.02
N LEU A 232 11.50 -8.94 -5.12
CA LEU A 232 11.79 -8.15 -6.32
C LEU A 232 12.64 -8.93 -7.33
N PRO A 233 12.71 -8.47 -8.61
CA PRO A 233 13.51 -9.10 -9.67
C PRO A 233 15.00 -9.30 -9.37
N ASP A 234 15.59 -8.46 -8.52
CA ASP A 234 16.98 -8.58 -8.08
C ASP A 234 17.17 -9.60 -6.93
N GLY A 235 16.08 -10.21 -6.46
CA GLY A 235 16.03 -11.15 -5.35
C GLY A 235 15.88 -10.49 -3.98
N GLN A 236 15.79 -9.16 -3.90
CA GLN A 236 15.56 -8.46 -2.64
C GLN A 236 14.13 -8.73 -2.13
N GLU A 237 14.02 -9.09 -0.86
CA GLU A 237 12.73 -9.12 -0.16
C GLU A 237 12.46 -7.77 0.48
N ILE A 238 11.27 -7.23 0.25
CA ILE A 238 10.83 -5.94 0.78
C ILE A 238 9.51 -6.11 1.54
N GLU A 239 9.27 -5.22 2.50
CA GLU A 239 7.95 -5.02 3.09
C GLU A 239 7.33 -3.81 2.38
N PHE A 240 6.36 -4.08 1.52
CA PHE A 240 5.58 -3.11 0.80
C PHE A 240 4.39 -2.72 1.66
N ASN A 241 4.30 -1.45 2.02
CA ASN A 241 3.09 -0.95 2.64
C ASN A 241 2.08 -0.62 1.54
N ARG A 242 0.92 -1.27 1.53
CA ARG A 242 -0.12 -0.98 0.52
C ARG A 242 -0.68 0.44 0.61
N GLU A 243 -0.39 1.15 1.70
CA GLU A 243 -0.71 2.57 1.91
C GLU A 243 0.46 3.51 1.50
N ASP A 244 1.69 3.05 1.20
CA ASP A 244 2.80 3.96 0.85
C ASP A 244 2.82 4.35 -0.65
N ALA A 245 1.70 4.22 -1.37
CA ALA A 245 1.67 4.43 -2.80
C ALA A 245 1.75 5.93 -3.18
N LEU A 246 2.97 6.44 -3.38
CA LEU A 246 3.26 7.74 -4.01
C LEU A 246 2.59 7.88 -5.39
N LEU A 247 1.35 8.38 -5.44
CA LEU A 247 0.71 8.75 -6.70
C LEU A 247 1.15 10.17 -7.07
N GLN A 248 1.84 10.29 -8.20
CA GLN A 248 2.17 11.60 -8.75
C GLN A 248 1.01 12.15 -9.58
N HIS A 249 0.32 13.15 -9.06
CA HIS A 249 -0.73 13.91 -9.74
C HIS A 249 -0.18 15.26 -10.23
N VAL A 250 -0.02 15.38 -11.55
CA VAL A 250 0.44 16.63 -12.18
C VAL A 250 -0.74 17.32 -12.85
N GLY A 251 -1.03 18.55 -12.42
CA GLY A 251 -2.01 19.47 -13.00
C GLY A 251 -1.59 19.99 -14.38
N THR A 252 -2.26 21.04 -14.85
CA THR A 252 -1.96 21.68 -16.13
C THR A 252 -1.62 23.16 -15.96
N GLY A 253 -1.82 23.98 -17.00
CA GLY A 253 -1.63 25.43 -16.92
C GLY A 253 -2.91 26.19 -16.53
N SER A 254 -3.92 25.49 -16.01
CA SER A 254 -5.22 26.03 -15.60
C SER A 254 -5.40 25.87 -14.08
N GLY A 255 -6.45 26.46 -13.51
CA GLY A 255 -6.77 26.24 -12.09
C GLY A 255 -7.54 24.94 -11.87
N GLU A 256 -6.93 24.00 -11.19
CA GLU A 256 -7.39 22.63 -10.97
C GLU A 256 -7.75 22.36 -9.51
N HIS A 257 -8.43 21.24 -9.28
CA HIS A 257 -8.56 20.66 -7.94
C HIS A 257 -7.87 19.30 -7.97
N LEU A 258 -6.66 19.24 -7.41
CA LEU A 258 -5.88 18.04 -7.21
C LEU A 258 -6.17 17.49 -5.82
N ARG A 259 -6.46 16.20 -5.76
CA ARG A 259 -6.77 15.48 -4.53
C ARG A 259 -5.91 14.24 -4.51
N GLY A 260 -5.19 14.02 -3.42
CA GLY A 260 -4.56 12.75 -3.14
C GLY A 260 -5.61 11.67 -2.86
N GLY A 261 -5.13 10.43 -2.90
CA GLY A 261 -5.85 9.22 -2.56
C GLY A 261 -5.54 8.77 -1.14
N GLU A 262 -5.55 7.45 -0.94
CA GLU A 262 -5.02 6.85 0.28
C GLU A 262 -3.50 6.71 0.11
N GLY A 263 -2.75 7.09 1.14
CA GLY A 263 -1.30 7.01 1.15
C GLY A 263 -0.59 8.30 0.83
N GLY A 264 0.74 8.30 0.97
CA GLY A 264 1.55 9.48 0.65
C GLY A 264 1.50 9.76 -0.85
N ASP A 265 1.27 11.01 -1.26
CA ASP A 265 1.07 11.42 -2.65
C ASP A 265 2.00 12.57 -3.09
N ILE A 266 2.16 12.78 -4.40
CA ILE A 266 2.87 13.95 -4.95
C ILE A 266 1.90 14.76 -5.80
N LEU A 267 1.43 15.90 -5.29
CA LEU A 267 0.53 16.81 -6.01
C LEU A 267 1.32 18.01 -6.57
N ILE A 268 1.29 18.21 -7.90
CA ILE A 268 1.99 19.31 -8.58
C ILE A 268 0.99 20.14 -9.38
N GLY A 269 0.67 21.37 -8.95
CA GLY A 269 -0.29 22.27 -9.62
C GLY A 269 0.20 22.83 -10.95
N LEU A 270 1.50 23.12 -11.06
CA LEU A 270 2.17 23.79 -12.20
C LEU A 270 1.83 25.26 -12.32
N ALA A 271 0.85 25.65 -13.13
CA ALA A 271 0.49 27.05 -13.31
C ALA A 271 -1.02 27.17 -13.31
N GLY A 272 -1.59 28.12 -12.61
CA GLY A 272 -3.02 28.09 -12.34
C GLY A 272 -3.31 28.65 -10.96
N ASN A 273 -4.57 28.64 -10.57
CA ASN A 273 -4.91 28.84 -9.16
C ASN A 273 -5.51 27.51 -8.70
N ASP A 274 -4.64 26.66 -8.18
CA ASP A 274 -4.92 25.26 -7.91
C ASP A 274 -5.40 25.06 -6.48
N VAL A 275 -6.16 24.00 -6.25
CA VAL A 275 -6.48 23.48 -4.92
C VAL A 275 -5.83 22.12 -4.81
N LEU A 276 -4.84 21.99 -3.93
CA LEU A 276 -4.13 20.75 -3.63
C LEU A 276 -4.59 20.27 -2.25
N ASP A 277 -5.07 19.04 -2.18
CA ASP A 277 -5.64 18.41 -0.99
C ASP A 277 -4.98 17.05 -0.80
N GLY A 278 -4.05 16.94 0.15
CA GLY A 278 -3.18 15.77 0.34
C GLY A 278 -3.96 14.49 0.65
N ASP A 279 -4.77 14.50 1.69
CA ASP A 279 -5.43 13.32 2.28
C ASP A 279 -6.93 13.18 1.91
N ALA A 280 -7.44 14.14 1.12
CA ALA A 280 -8.79 14.26 0.58
C ALA A 280 -9.88 13.44 1.32
N LEU A 281 -10.35 13.96 2.46
CA LEU A 281 -11.49 13.44 3.25
C LEU A 281 -11.33 12.02 3.82
N THR A 282 -10.13 11.46 3.83
CA THR A 282 -9.87 10.22 4.56
C THR A 282 -9.60 10.53 6.04
N ASN A 283 -9.77 9.52 6.89
CA ASN A 283 -9.43 9.58 8.31
C ASN A 283 -8.07 8.90 8.57
N VAL A 284 -7.25 8.82 7.54
CA VAL A 284 -5.95 8.16 7.53
C VAL A 284 -4.95 9.24 7.13
N GLU A 285 -4.05 9.57 8.05
CA GLU A 285 -3.01 10.56 7.83
C GLU A 285 -1.86 9.89 7.08
N SER A 286 -1.34 10.55 6.05
CA SER A 286 -0.17 10.12 5.28
C SER A 286 0.67 11.34 4.92
N ALA A 287 1.97 11.13 4.67
CA ALA A 287 2.87 12.23 4.32
C ALA A 287 2.87 12.48 2.80
N ASP A 288 2.34 13.63 2.40
CA ASP A 288 2.18 14.07 1.02
C ASP A 288 3.18 15.19 0.65
N HIS A 289 3.45 15.31 -0.65
CA HIS A 289 4.28 16.36 -1.22
C HIS A 289 3.44 17.25 -2.16
N LEU A 290 3.09 18.45 -1.67
CA LEU A 290 2.26 19.43 -2.36
C LEU A 290 3.12 20.58 -2.91
N TYR A 291 3.06 20.79 -4.22
CA TYR A 291 3.73 21.86 -4.93
C TYR A 291 2.70 22.67 -5.74
N GLY A 292 2.34 23.88 -5.30
CA GLY A 292 1.38 24.75 -5.98
C GLY A 292 1.87 25.19 -7.35
N GLY A 293 3.04 25.84 -7.39
CA GLY A 293 3.68 26.25 -8.63
C GLY A 293 3.46 27.74 -8.89
N ARG A 294 2.92 28.12 -10.05
CA ARG A 294 2.68 29.53 -10.42
C ARG A 294 1.20 29.87 -10.30
N GLY A 295 0.86 30.83 -9.47
CA GLY A 295 -0.43 31.47 -9.35
C GLY A 295 -0.87 31.48 -7.90
N ASN A 296 -2.18 31.56 -7.64
CA ASN A 296 -2.67 31.69 -6.27
C ASN A 296 -3.31 30.39 -5.83
N ASP A 297 -2.51 29.54 -5.20
CA ASP A 297 -2.86 28.17 -4.89
C ASP A 297 -3.41 28.04 -3.47
N THR A 298 -4.17 26.98 -3.24
CA THR A 298 -4.69 26.60 -1.91
C THR A 298 -4.22 25.20 -1.59
N LEU A 299 -3.34 25.08 -0.61
CA LEU A 299 -2.80 23.81 -0.14
C LEU A 299 -3.53 23.43 1.16
N ILE A 300 -4.06 22.21 1.20
CA ILE A 300 -4.75 21.60 2.33
C ILE A 300 -3.91 20.38 2.72
N PHE A 301 -3.40 20.38 3.94
CA PHE A 301 -2.38 19.44 4.41
C PHE A 301 -2.43 19.31 5.93
N ASP A 302 -1.85 18.24 6.47
CA ASP A 302 -1.81 17.92 7.88
C ASP A 302 -0.40 18.03 8.52
N GLY A 303 -0.21 17.41 9.68
CA GLY A 303 1.08 17.39 10.38
C GLY A 303 2.13 16.45 9.79
N LEU A 304 1.73 15.34 9.17
CA LEU A 304 2.64 14.43 8.50
C LEU A 304 3.20 15.06 7.23
N ASP A 305 2.39 15.83 6.50
CA ASP A 305 2.81 16.61 5.33
C ASP A 305 3.93 17.63 5.65
N LEU A 306 3.90 18.19 6.86
CA LEU A 306 4.90 19.16 7.32
C LEU A 306 6.19 18.51 7.83
N THR A 307 6.09 17.31 8.42
CA THR A 307 7.22 16.67 9.12
C THR A 307 7.94 15.62 8.28
N GLU A 308 7.20 14.90 7.44
CA GLU A 308 7.70 13.82 6.58
C GLU A 308 7.44 14.10 5.09
N GLY A 309 6.51 15.00 4.77
CA GLY A 309 6.14 15.41 3.41
C GLY A 309 6.83 16.70 2.92
N THR A 310 6.15 17.43 2.04
CA THR A 310 6.59 18.76 1.56
C THR A 310 5.40 19.65 1.25
N VAL A 311 5.46 20.91 1.66
CA VAL A 311 4.44 21.92 1.33
C VAL A 311 5.13 23.15 0.76
N GLU A 312 4.90 23.42 -0.52
CA GLU A 312 5.43 24.59 -1.23
C GLU A 312 4.32 25.26 -2.06
N GLY A 313 3.98 26.51 -1.72
CA GLY A 313 3.03 27.34 -2.47
C GLY A 313 3.57 27.71 -3.85
N GLY A 314 4.73 28.38 -3.88
CA GLY A 314 5.45 28.70 -5.11
C GLY A 314 5.43 30.19 -5.47
N GLU A 315 5.27 30.51 -6.75
CA GLU A 315 5.12 31.88 -7.24
C GLU A 315 3.65 32.31 -7.16
N GLY A 316 3.31 33.22 -6.23
CA GLY A 316 2.05 33.93 -6.26
C GLY A 316 1.54 34.21 -4.85
N PHE A 317 0.22 34.32 -4.67
CA PHE A 317 -0.35 34.52 -3.34
C PHE A 317 -1.05 33.23 -2.91
N ASP A 318 -0.39 32.48 -2.06
CA ASP A 318 -0.76 31.11 -1.72
C ASP A 318 -1.42 31.02 -0.34
N THR A 319 -2.31 30.04 -0.21
CA THR A 319 -3.12 29.81 0.99
C THR A 319 -2.89 28.41 1.55
N ALA A 320 -2.35 28.32 2.75
CA ALA A 320 -2.28 27.08 3.53
C ALA A 320 -3.53 26.90 4.41
N LYS A 321 -4.01 25.67 4.50
CA LYS A 321 -5.05 25.24 5.43
C LYS A 321 -4.59 23.96 6.14
N LEU A 322 -4.29 24.09 7.41
CA LEU A 322 -3.86 22.99 8.24
C LEU A 322 -5.08 22.16 8.66
N GLN A 323 -5.01 20.86 8.42
CA GLN A 323 -5.89 19.84 8.99
C GLN A 323 -5.13 19.22 10.16
N GLY A 324 -5.65 19.34 11.37
CA GLY A 324 -4.95 18.83 12.56
C GLY A 324 -5.96 18.45 13.62
N ASP A 325 -5.72 17.31 14.26
CA ASP A 325 -6.57 16.76 15.30
C ASP A 325 -6.24 17.37 16.67
N THR A 326 -7.13 17.17 17.65
CA THR A 326 -6.96 17.81 18.96
C THR A 326 -5.71 17.30 19.70
N GLY A 327 -4.78 18.19 20.00
CA GLY A 327 -3.58 17.91 20.81
C GLY A 327 -2.28 17.79 20.03
N GLU A 328 -2.33 17.93 18.71
CA GLU A 328 -1.14 18.11 17.88
C GLU A 328 -0.62 19.55 17.97
N SER A 329 0.64 19.75 17.60
CA SER A 329 1.17 21.10 17.43
C SER A 329 1.82 21.20 16.06
N LEU A 330 1.17 21.92 15.16
CA LEU A 330 1.60 22.08 13.79
C LEU A 330 2.42 23.35 13.65
N SER A 331 3.60 23.28 13.03
CA SER A 331 4.49 24.43 12.87
C SER A 331 4.78 24.69 11.40
N LEU A 332 4.24 25.78 10.88
CA LEU A 332 4.45 26.23 9.51
C LEU A 332 5.39 27.45 9.47
N ASP A 333 6.54 27.30 8.84
CA ASP A 333 7.38 28.42 8.42
C ASP A 333 6.87 28.94 7.07
N LEU A 334 6.19 30.08 7.10
CA LEU A 334 5.50 30.60 5.92
C LEU A 334 6.48 31.01 4.82
N GLN A 335 7.66 31.56 5.15
CA GLN A 335 8.62 31.97 4.14
C GLN A 335 9.22 30.76 3.42
N THR A 336 9.55 29.71 4.18
CA THR A 336 10.13 28.50 3.62
C THR A 336 9.13 27.78 2.73
N ALA A 337 7.86 27.70 3.14
CA ALA A 337 6.79 27.11 2.35
C ALA A 337 6.28 28.03 1.22
N GLY A 338 6.69 29.31 1.16
CA GLY A 338 6.18 30.27 0.19
C GLY A 338 4.67 30.51 0.33
N ILE A 339 4.17 30.72 1.55
CA ILE A 339 2.75 30.88 1.85
C ILE A 339 2.49 32.29 2.41
N GLU A 340 1.42 32.95 1.97
CA GLU A 340 1.04 34.29 2.44
C GLU A 340 -0.19 34.31 3.34
N ARG A 341 -1.08 33.33 3.18
CA ARG A 341 -2.25 33.15 4.03
C ARG A 341 -2.22 31.78 4.66
N ALA A 342 -2.35 31.70 5.98
CA ALA A 342 -2.41 30.43 6.68
C ALA A 342 -3.61 30.38 7.63
N PHE A 343 -4.32 29.26 7.60
CA PHE A 343 -5.36 28.91 8.55
C PHE A 343 -4.87 27.73 9.38
N GLY A 344 -4.78 27.92 10.69
CA GLY A 344 -4.53 26.87 11.67
C GLY A 344 -5.66 25.83 11.71
N SER A 345 -5.44 24.81 12.53
CA SER A 345 -6.26 23.64 12.77
C SER A 345 -7.22 23.86 13.95
N PHE A 346 -7.54 22.81 14.70
CA PHE A 346 -8.23 22.89 15.99
C PHE A 346 -7.28 22.64 17.18
N SER A 347 -5.97 22.71 16.94
CA SER A 347 -4.90 22.35 17.85
C SER A 347 -3.93 23.52 18.07
N ASP A 348 -2.89 23.35 18.88
CA ASP A 348 -1.97 24.46 19.20
C ASP A 348 -1.00 24.69 18.04
N ASP A 349 -1.28 25.66 17.16
CA ASP A 349 -0.50 25.87 15.93
C ASP A 349 0.57 26.97 16.06
N VAL A 350 1.65 26.86 15.27
CA VAL A 350 2.68 27.88 15.10
C VAL A 350 2.71 28.32 13.64
N LEU A 351 2.24 29.54 13.39
CA LEU A 351 2.25 30.16 12.06
C LEU A 351 3.34 31.26 12.05
N ASP A 352 4.50 30.97 11.50
CA ASP A 352 5.68 31.83 11.55
C ASP A 352 5.98 32.53 10.20
N GLY A 353 5.54 33.78 10.08
CA GLY A 353 5.85 34.67 8.96
C GLY A 353 7.08 35.55 9.18
N SER A 354 7.83 35.37 10.28
CA SER A 354 8.94 36.27 10.64
C SER A 354 10.13 36.22 9.68
N GLY A 355 10.19 35.20 8.82
CA GLY A 355 11.13 35.14 7.70
C GLY A 355 10.93 36.22 6.64
N TYR A 356 9.70 36.73 6.47
CA TYR A 356 9.38 37.79 5.52
C TYR A 356 9.96 39.14 5.95
N THR A 357 11.20 39.38 5.52
CA THR A 357 12.02 40.55 5.87
C THR A 357 12.28 41.51 4.70
N GLY A 358 11.82 41.15 3.49
CA GLY A 358 12.01 41.91 2.26
C GLY A 358 10.91 42.95 2.00
N PRO A 359 11.22 44.07 1.32
CA PRO A 359 10.26 45.13 1.01
C PRO A 359 9.31 44.81 -0.16
N ASP A 360 9.36 43.58 -0.66
CA ASP A 360 8.72 43.12 -1.89
C ASP A 360 7.86 41.87 -1.59
N GLY A 361 6.83 41.62 -2.38
CA GLY A 361 5.88 40.54 -2.13
C GLY A 361 4.73 40.46 -3.13
N PHE A 362 3.88 39.46 -2.98
CA PHE A 362 2.82 39.14 -3.93
C PHE A 362 1.50 39.88 -3.67
N ASN A 363 0.82 40.27 -4.75
CA ASN A 363 -0.51 40.87 -4.70
C ASN A 363 -1.60 39.79 -4.61
N LYS A 364 -2.36 39.79 -3.52
CA LYS A 364 -3.45 38.80 -3.29
C LYS A 364 -4.51 38.68 -4.38
N ASN A 365 -4.74 39.72 -5.17
CA ASN A 365 -5.78 39.71 -6.20
C ASN A 365 -5.24 39.25 -7.56
N SER A 366 -3.96 39.49 -7.84
CA SER A 366 -3.37 39.24 -9.16
C SER A 366 -2.27 38.19 -9.17
N GLY A 367 -1.80 37.72 -8.01
CA GLY A 367 -0.65 36.81 -7.88
C GLY A 367 0.67 37.39 -8.38
N ALA A 368 0.68 38.68 -8.71
CA ALA A 368 1.85 39.33 -9.29
C ALA A 368 2.79 39.79 -8.19
N TYR A 369 4.08 39.54 -8.39
CA TYR A 369 5.13 40.06 -7.52
C TYR A 369 5.24 41.58 -7.67
N ASP A 370 5.19 42.30 -6.55
CA ASP A 370 5.32 43.75 -6.47
C ASP A 370 6.59 44.12 -5.69
N ALA A 371 7.58 44.59 -6.45
CA ALA A 371 8.90 44.99 -5.96
C ALA A 371 8.93 46.30 -5.13
N ASN A 372 7.78 46.78 -4.66
CA ASN A 372 7.71 47.89 -3.69
C ASN A 372 6.63 47.67 -2.63
N ASN A 373 6.11 46.44 -2.51
CA ASN A 373 5.07 46.11 -1.56
C ASN A 373 5.49 44.93 -0.70
N ALA A 374 5.90 45.20 0.53
CA ALA A 374 6.37 44.18 1.46
C ALA A 374 5.33 43.07 1.65
N GLN A 375 5.81 41.84 1.77
CA GLN A 375 4.97 40.65 1.86
C GLN A 375 4.06 40.70 3.08
N ARG A 376 2.76 40.91 2.85
CA ARG A 376 1.71 40.91 3.88
C ARG A 376 1.29 39.48 4.15
N THR A 377 1.21 39.10 5.43
CA THR A 377 0.62 37.83 5.86
C THR A 377 -0.81 37.98 6.38
N GLU A 378 -1.63 36.96 6.16
CA GLU A 378 -2.97 36.80 6.72
C GLU A 378 -3.03 35.49 7.52
N LEU A 379 -2.87 35.56 8.84
CA LEU A 379 -2.76 34.40 9.73
C LEU A 379 -3.99 34.27 10.63
N PHE A 380 -4.53 33.06 10.73
CA PHE A 380 -5.70 32.73 11.54
C PHE A 380 -5.40 31.48 12.38
N GLY A 381 -5.33 31.59 13.70
CA GLY A 381 -5.07 30.45 14.61
C GLY A 381 -6.26 29.49 14.70
N LYS A 382 -7.44 30.05 15.00
CA LYS A 382 -8.75 29.38 15.17
C LYS A 382 -9.00 28.87 16.59
N TYR A 383 -8.69 27.63 16.92
CA TYR A 383 -8.88 27.03 18.24
C TYR A 383 -7.55 26.42 18.65
N GLY A 384 -7.21 26.47 19.94
CA GLY A 384 -5.88 26.09 20.41
C GLY A 384 -5.13 27.31 20.95
N ASN A 385 -4.03 27.08 21.66
CA ASN A 385 -3.16 28.14 22.14
C ASN A 385 -2.12 28.46 21.05
N ASP A 386 -2.50 29.31 20.10
CA ASP A 386 -1.73 29.47 18.88
C ASP A 386 -0.59 30.49 19.02
N THR A 387 0.49 30.29 18.27
CA THR A 387 1.57 31.27 18.12
C THR A 387 1.61 31.83 16.70
N LEU A 388 1.20 33.08 16.54
CA LEU A 388 1.14 33.76 15.25
C LEU A 388 2.23 34.84 15.19
N LYS A 389 3.14 34.74 14.22
CA LYS A 389 4.15 35.76 13.96
C LYS A 389 4.01 36.33 12.55
N GLY A 390 3.82 37.64 12.46
CA GLY A 390 3.92 38.37 11.20
C GLY A 390 5.37 38.60 10.78
N GLY A 391 5.54 39.50 9.81
CA GLY A 391 6.83 39.87 9.23
C GLY A 391 7.13 41.36 9.37
N ILE A 392 7.59 41.97 8.30
CA ILE A 392 7.90 43.42 8.27
C ILE A 392 6.80 44.29 7.64
N ALA A 393 5.73 43.67 7.13
CA ALA A 393 4.67 44.34 6.38
C ALA A 393 3.51 44.76 7.30
N ASN A 394 2.34 45.07 6.73
CA ASN A 394 1.18 45.44 7.56
C ASN A 394 0.27 44.22 7.66
N ASP A 395 0.48 43.37 8.65
CA ASP A 395 -0.08 42.02 8.68
C ASP A 395 -1.48 41.97 9.29
N TYR A 396 -2.22 40.90 8.99
CA TYR A 396 -3.49 40.58 9.64
C TYR A 396 -3.32 39.29 10.43
N LEU A 397 -3.52 39.35 11.75
CA LEU A 397 -3.31 38.25 12.68
C LEU A 397 -4.56 38.09 13.54
N ASP A 398 -5.20 36.92 13.49
CA ASP A 398 -6.37 36.59 14.30
C ASP A 398 -6.08 35.31 15.07
N GLY A 399 -5.84 35.42 16.39
CA GLY A 399 -5.52 34.26 17.22
C GLY A 399 -6.68 33.28 17.27
N GLY A 400 -7.92 33.79 17.31
CA GLY A 400 -9.07 32.94 17.54
C GLY A 400 -9.31 32.71 19.03
N TYR A 401 -9.85 31.54 19.36
CA TYR A 401 -10.20 31.13 20.72
C TYR A 401 -8.97 30.71 21.53
N ASP A 402 -9.13 30.65 22.86
CA ASP A 402 -8.09 30.23 23.81
C ASP A 402 -6.92 31.23 23.96
N ASP A 403 -5.80 30.79 24.54
CA ASP A 403 -4.73 31.69 25.00
C ASP A 403 -3.59 31.81 23.97
N ASP A 404 -3.74 32.76 23.03
CA ASP A 404 -2.79 32.96 21.92
C ASP A 404 -1.57 33.85 22.24
N VAL A 405 -0.48 33.60 21.50
CA VAL A 405 0.71 34.46 21.40
C VAL A 405 0.79 35.08 20.02
N ILE A 406 0.49 36.37 19.90
CA ILE A 406 0.53 37.09 18.62
C ILE A 406 1.64 38.14 18.61
N ALA A 407 2.50 38.09 17.60
CA ALA A 407 3.56 39.06 17.35
C ALA A 407 3.48 39.60 15.91
N GLY A 408 3.11 40.87 15.76
CA GLY A 408 2.99 41.55 14.45
C GLY A 408 4.29 41.68 13.68
N GLY A 409 5.39 41.89 14.40
CA GLY A 409 6.65 42.28 13.78
C GLY A 409 6.71 43.78 13.52
N ALA A 410 7.28 44.19 12.39
CA ALA A 410 7.36 45.59 12.00
C ALA A 410 6.19 45.95 11.07
N GLY A 411 5.81 47.23 11.02
CA GLY A 411 4.70 47.68 10.19
C GLY A 411 3.49 48.11 11.03
N ARG A 412 2.33 48.25 10.39
CA ARG A 412 1.06 48.57 11.06
C ARG A 412 0.13 47.38 10.96
N ASP A 413 0.24 46.52 11.95
CA ASP A 413 -0.48 45.24 11.98
C ASP A 413 -1.87 45.40 12.58
N PHE A 414 -2.77 44.54 12.12
CA PHE A 414 -4.06 44.33 12.73
C PHE A 414 -4.04 43.02 13.50
N MET A 415 -4.38 43.06 14.79
CA MET A 415 -4.41 41.89 15.67
C MET A 415 -5.79 41.74 16.30
N CYS A 416 -6.36 40.55 16.20
CA CYS A 416 -7.59 40.15 16.86
C CYS A 416 -7.29 39.07 17.91
N PHE A 417 -7.90 39.22 19.09
CA PHE A 417 -7.75 38.30 20.23
C PHE A 417 -9.15 37.95 20.75
N PHE A 418 -9.45 36.66 20.92
CA PHE A 418 -10.76 36.23 21.41
C PHE A 418 -10.68 35.71 22.86
N THR A 419 -10.66 36.62 23.84
CA THR A 419 -10.64 36.17 25.24
C THR A 419 -12.02 35.72 25.71
N LEU A 420 -12.20 34.43 26.03
CA LEU A 420 -13.36 33.93 26.78
C LEU A 420 -13.24 34.31 28.26
N LYS A 421 -13.49 35.58 28.60
CA LYS A 421 -13.67 35.96 30.01
C LYS A 421 -14.96 35.34 30.54
N TYR A 422 -14.85 34.19 31.22
CA TYR A 422 -15.81 33.80 32.25
C TYR A 422 -15.89 34.92 33.28
N VAL A 423 -16.85 35.84 33.14
CA VAL A 423 -17.23 36.77 34.20
C VAL A 423 -18.02 35.99 35.25
N ILE A 424 -17.31 35.28 36.13
CA ILE A 424 -17.84 34.86 37.42
C ILE A 424 -16.97 35.50 38.51
N GLY A 425 -17.22 36.78 38.76
CA GLY A 425 -16.50 37.53 39.78
C GLY A 425 -17.35 38.68 40.33
N ARG A 426 -17.96 38.45 41.50
CA ARG A 426 -18.81 39.39 42.25
C ARG A 426 -18.30 40.84 42.19
N PHE A 427 -19.18 41.75 41.80
CA PHE A 427 -19.03 43.18 42.11
C PHE A 427 -18.92 43.35 43.64
N LYS A 428 -17.73 43.67 44.14
CA LYS A 428 -17.58 44.42 45.39
C LYS A 428 -17.00 45.78 45.05
N ARG A 429 -17.90 46.76 44.95
CA ARG A 429 -17.56 48.18 45.01
C ARG A 429 -16.90 48.45 46.37
N SER A 430 -15.65 48.88 46.37
CA SER A 430 -15.08 49.60 47.50
C SER A 430 -14.18 50.71 46.96
N TYR A 431 -14.71 51.94 46.98
CA TYR A 431 -13.88 53.13 47.07
C TYR A 431 -13.50 53.29 48.55
N PRO A 432 -12.27 53.75 48.86
CA PRO A 432 -12.09 55.19 49.03
C PRO A 432 -10.74 55.77 48.56
N TYR A 433 -10.84 56.87 47.80
CA TYR A 433 -10.22 58.18 48.00
C TYR A 433 -8.78 58.38 48.56
N ARG A 434 -8.05 59.24 47.80
CA ARG A 434 -7.04 60.28 48.15
C ARG A 434 -5.57 59.86 48.38
N GLN A 435 -4.58 60.62 47.92
CA GLN A 435 -4.54 62.00 47.38
C GLN A 435 -3.91 62.07 45.99
#